data_AF-A0A1M3NX74-F1
#
_entry.id   AF-A0A1M3NX74-F1
#
_cell.length_a   1.000
_cell.length_b   1.000
_cell.length_c   1.000
_cell.angle_alpha   90.00
_cell.angle_beta   90.00
_cell.angle_gamma   90.00
#
_symmetry.space_group_name_H-M   'P 1'
#
loop_
_entity.id
_entity.type
_entity.pdbx_description
1 polymer ?
#
loop_
_entity_poly.entity_id
_entity_poly.type
_entity_poly.pdbx_seq_one_letter_code
_entity_poly.pdbx_strand_id
1 'polypeptide(L)'
;MLAEAFRVQLGRHHDAGGQSRLLWEVGGWFAVALYQVVDRDLLPPTERQRTLAAKISKALDLDIPTEANAFRGSMSDFIRYHLPNFQASCAKPKRRLDPS
;
A
#
# COMPACT_ATOMS: atom_id res chain seq x y z
N MET A 1 -14.87 32.83 5.25
CA MET A 1 -13.96 33.82 5.87
C MET A 1 -12.54 33.28 6.07
N LEU A 2 -12.35 32.08 6.64
CA LEU A 2 -11.01 31.51 6.88
C LEU A 2 -10.16 31.30 5.61
N ALA A 3 -10.75 30.74 4.55
CA ALA A 3 -10.04 30.50 3.29
C ALA A 3 -9.54 31.79 2.63
N GLU A 4 -10.32 32.87 2.74
CA GLU A 4 -9.97 34.16 2.16
C GLU A 4 -8.87 34.86 2.97
N ALA A 5 -8.95 34.80 4.30
CA ALA A 5 -7.88 35.29 5.17
C ALA A 5 -6.55 34.55 4.92
N PHE A 6 -6.63 33.23 4.72
CA PHE A 6 -5.47 32.40 4.39
C PHE A 6 -4.83 32.78 3.04
N ARG A 7 -5.65 33.04 2.00
CA ARG A 7 -5.18 33.52 0.68
C ARG A 7 -4.50 34.88 0.77
N VAL A 8 -5.09 35.83 1.49
CA VAL A 8 -4.50 37.16 1.69
C VAL A 8 -3.15 37.07 2.41
N GLN A 9 -3.05 36.19 3.40
CA GLN A 9 -1.80 36.00 4.14
C GLN A 9 -0.72 35.30 3.30
N LEU A 10 -1.10 34.38 2.41
CA LEU A 10 -0.21 33.79 1.41
C LEU A 10 0.32 34.84 0.41
N GLY A 11 -0.53 35.74 -0.08
CA GLY A 11 -0.12 36.82 -0.98
C GLY A 11 0.90 37.76 -0.34
N ARG A 12 0.69 38.15 0.93
CA ARG A 12 1.65 38.97 1.68
C ARG A 12 3.00 38.30 1.86
N HIS A 13 3.03 36.99 2.11
CA HIS A 13 4.28 36.22 2.21
C HIS A 13 4.96 36.04 0.85
N HIS A 14 4.18 35.94 -0.24
CA HIS A 14 4.68 35.90 -1.60
C HIS A 14 5.43 37.19 -1.96
N ASP A 15 4.84 38.34 -1.64
CA ASP A 15 5.39 39.65 -1.99
C ASP A 15 6.58 40.06 -1.10
N ALA A 16 6.69 39.48 0.11
CA ALA A 16 7.80 39.71 1.03
C ALA A 16 9.08 38.90 0.70
N GLY A 17 9.12 38.16 -0.41
CA GLY A 17 10.29 37.35 -0.81
C GLY A 17 10.55 36.12 0.08
N GLY A 18 9.67 35.83 1.05
CA GLY A 18 9.73 34.68 1.96
C GLY A 18 9.17 33.38 1.37
N GLN A 19 8.92 33.34 0.07
CA GLN A 19 8.28 32.22 -0.64
C GLN A 19 9.01 30.90 -0.47
N SER A 20 10.34 30.92 -0.42
CA SER A 20 11.14 29.73 -0.67
C SER A 20 11.03 28.68 0.43
N ARG A 21 10.88 29.05 1.70
CA ARG A 21 10.85 28.06 2.79
C ARG A 21 9.47 27.47 3.06
N LEU A 22 8.46 28.32 3.24
CA LEU A 22 7.11 27.85 3.56
C LEU A 22 6.48 27.12 2.39
N LEU A 23 6.69 27.59 1.16
CA LEU A 23 6.20 26.92 -0.05
C LEU A 23 6.93 25.59 -0.28
N TRP A 24 8.22 25.50 0.07
CA TRP A 24 8.97 24.25 0.05
C TRP A 24 8.49 23.25 1.10
N GLU A 25 8.29 23.69 2.34
CA GLU A 25 7.80 22.82 3.41
C GLU A 25 6.37 22.35 3.11
N VAL A 26 5.43 23.27 2.84
CA VAL A 26 4.03 22.92 2.53
C VAL A 26 3.93 22.14 1.23
N GLY A 27 4.68 22.53 0.20
CA GLY A 27 4.73 21.80 -1.08
C GLY A 27 5.27 20.39 -0.92
N GLY A 28 6.31 20.19 -0.09
CA GLY A 28 6.84 18.88 0.25
C GLY A 28 5.82 18.00 0.98
N TRP A 29 5.17 18.52 2.02
CA TRP A 29 4.11 17.80 2.74
C TRP A 29 2.93 17.46 1.84
N PHE A 30 2.52 18.40 0.98
CA PHE A 30 1.41 18.20 0.05
C PHE A 30 1.77 17.18 -1.04
N ALA A 31 2.99 17.20 -1.56
CA ALA A 31 3.48 16.20 -2.52
C ALA A 31 3.50 14.79 -1.90
N VAL A 32 3.96 14.65 -0.65
CA VAL A 32 3.93 13.37 0.08
C VAL A 32 2.49 12.88 0.29
N ALA A 33 1.58 13.78 0.69
CA ALA A 33 0.18 13.44 0.89
C ALA A 33 -0.52 13.07 -0.45
N LEU A 34 -0.26 13.80 -1.53
CA LEU A 34 -0.74 13.48 -2.87
C LEU A 34 -0.19 12.14 -3.34
N TYR A 35 1.08 11.85 -3.08
CA TYR A 35 1.71 10.60 -3.48
C TYR A 35 1.04 9.39 -2.83
N GLN A 36 0.64 9.49 -1.56
CA GLN A 36 -0.13 8.44 -0.88
C GLN A 36 -1.55 8.25 -1.44
N VAL A 37 -2.12 9.28 -2.08
CA VAL A 37 -3.46 9.24 -2.70
C VAL A 37 -3.39 8.72 -4.14
N VAL A 38 -2.35 9.10 -4.88
CA VAL A 38 -2.16 8.77 -6.29
C VAL A 38 -1.49 7.41 -6.46
N ASP A 39 -0.50 7.08 -5.63
CA ASP A 39 0.23 5.81 -5.64
C ASP A 39 -0.27 4.90 -4.50
N ARG A 40 -1.40 4.26 -4.75
CA ARG A 40 -2.04 3.35 -3.79
C ARG A 40 -1.24 2.07 -3.52
N ASP A 41 -0.24 1.77 -4.35
CA ASP A 41 0.58 0.57 -4.23
C ASP A 41 1.61 0.70 -3.11
N LEU A 42 2.00 1.92 -2.77
CA LEU A 42 2.89 2.20 -1.65
C LEU A 42 2.19 2.33 -0.30
N LEU A 43 0.87 2.24 -0.28
CA LEU A 43 0.15 2.12 0.98
C LEU A 43 0.39 0.75 1.62
N PRO A 44 0.20 0.62 2.94
CA PRO A 44 0.24 -0.69 3.57
C PRO A 44 -0.81 -1.66 2.99
N PRO A 45 -0.49 -2.97 2.97
CA PRO A 45 -1.46 -4.01 2.61
C PRO A 45 -2.69 -3.96 3.51
N THR A 46 -3.85 -4.22 2.90
CA THR A 46 -5.10 -4.35 3.64
C THR A 46 -5.14 -5.65 4.45
N GLU A 47 -5.96 -5.70 5.50
CA GLU A 47 -6.09 -6.90 6.34
C GLU A 47 -6.54 -8.13 5.54
N ARG A 48 -7.40 -7.92 4.55
CA ARG A 48 -7.85 -8.97 3.63
C ARG A 48 -6.68 -9.54 2.81
N GLN A 49 -5.78 -8.69 2.33
CA GLN A 49 -4.59 -9.13 1.61
C GLN A 49 -3.63 -9.90 2.51
N ARG A 50 -3.36 -9.41 3.73
CA ARG A 50 -2.49 -10.11 4.70
C ARG A 50 -3.04 -11.50 5.04
N THR A 51 -4.34 -11.58 5.32
CA THR A 51 -5.02 -12.85 5.62
C THR A 51 -4.93 -13.84 4.46
N LEU A 52 -5.14 -13.38 3.22
CA LEU A 52 -5.06 -14.24 2.04
C LEU A 52 -3.61 -14.68 1.77
N ALA A 53 -2.66 -13.77 1.86
CA ALA A 53 -1.24 -14.07 1.69
C ALA A 53 -0.74 -15.07 2.74
N ALA A 54 -1.17 -14.95 4.00
CA ALA A 54 -0.84 -15.91 5.06
C ALA A 54 -1.39 -17.32 4.77
N LYS A 55 -2.61 -17.43 4.21
CA LYS A 55 -3.17 -18.71 3.78
C LYS A 55 -2.37 -19.33 2.63
N ILE A 56 -2.00 -18.51 1.64
CA ILE A 56 -1.20 -18.93 0.49
C ILE A 56 0.19 -19.40 0.95
N SER A 57 0.88 -18.59 1.76
CA SER A 57 2.18 -18.87 2.36
C SER A 57 2.17 -20.21 3.10
N LYS A 58 1.18 -20.42 3.98
CA LYS A 58 1.05 -21.68 4.74
C LYS A 58 0.76 -22.90 3.86
N ALA A 59 -0.05 -22.74 2.82
CA ALA A 59 -0.46 -23.86 1.97
C ALA A 59 0.61 -24.27 0.96
N LEU A 60 1.45 -23.33 0.52
CA LEU A 60 2.51 -23.54 -0.46
C LEU A 60 3.91 -23.65 0.17
N ASP A 61 4.02 -23.49 1.50
CA ASP A 61 5.27 -23.47 2.26
C ASP A 61 6.26 -22.41 1.72
N LEU A 62 5.75 -21.18 1.59
CA LEU A 62 6.49 -20.03 1.06
C LEU A 62 6.56 -18.91 2.08
N ASP A 63 7.69 -18.23 2.16
CA ASP A 63 7.80 -16.99 2.93
C ASP A 63 7.21 -15.80 2.18
N ILE A 64 6.58 -14.89 2.92
CA ILE A 64 6.08 -13.63 2.37
C ILE A 64 7.26 -12.65 2.29
N PRO A 65 7.59 -12.12 1.10
CA PRO A 65 8.67 -11.15 0.96
C PRO A 65 8.50 -9.93 1.87
N THR A 66 9.60 -9.37 2.37
CA THR A 66 9.59 -8.17 3.24
C THR A 66 8.85 -7.01 2.59
N GLU A 67 9.06 -6.81 1.29
CA GLU A 67 8.39 -5.76 0.49
C GLU A 67 6.88 -5.98 0.41
N ALA A 68 6.42 -7.23 0.28
CA ALA A 68 5.00 -7.56 0.30
C ALA A 68 4.37 -7.29 1.68
N ASN A 69 5.11 -7.42 2.77
CA ASN A 69 4.63 -7.04 4.10
C ASN A 69 4.51 -5.51 4.27
N ALA A 70 5.34 -4.74 3.56
CA ALA A 70 5.39 -3.29 3.64
C ALA A 70 4.40 -2.59 2.69
N PHE A 71 4.27 -3.07 1.46
CA PHE A 71 3.59 -2.35 0.38
C PHE A 71 2.45 -3.16 -0.24
N ARG A 72 1.34 -2.47 -0.52
CA ARG A 72 0.12 -3.04 -1.09
C ARG A 72 0.31 -3.56 -2.51
N GLY A 73 1.11 -2.88 -3.33
CA GLY A 73 1.43 -3.31 -4.70
C GLY A 73 2.15 -4.64 -4.67
N SER A 74 3.29 -4.70 -3.97
CA SER A 74 4.08 -5.92 -3.77
C SER A 74 3.26 -7.07 -3.17
N MET A 75 2.36 -6.79 -2.22
CA MET A 75 1.44 -7.80 -1.69
C MET A 75 0.44 -8.30 -2.74
N SER A 76 -0.08 -7.40 -3.57
CA SER A 76 -1.01 -7.77 -4.65
C SER A 76 -0.34 -8.64 -5.68
N ASP A 77 0.93 -8.36 -6.01
CA ASP A 77 1.70 -9.16 -6.97
C ASP A 77 2.03 -10.54 -6.40
N PHE A 78 2.44 -10.63 -5.13
CA PHE A 78 2.63 -11.90 -4.43
C PHE A 78 1.36 -12.76 -4.48
N ILE A 79 0.21 -12.18 -4.10
CA ILE A 79 -1.08 -12.89 -4.16
C ILE A 79 -1.39 -13.32 -5.58
N ARG A 80 -1.30 -12.41 -6.56
CA ARG A 80 -1.64 -12.69 -7.96
C ARG A 80 -0.81 -13.83 -8.54
N TYR A 81 0.47 -13.86 -8.24
CA TYR A 81 1.40 -14.88 -8.72
C TYR A 81 1.11 -16.26 -8.12
N HIS A 82 0.84 -16.34 -6.82
CA HIS A 82 0.68 -17.62 -6.12
C HIS A 82 -0.78 -18.12 -6.01
N LEU A 83 -1.77 -17.25 -6.25
CA LEU A 83 -3.19 -17.60 -6.14
C LEU A 83 -3.62 -18.80 -7.00
N PRO A 84 -3.17 -18.96 -8.27
CA PRO A 84 -3.52 -20.12 -9.08
C PRO A 84 -3.02 -21.44 -8.47
N ASN A 85 -1.78 -21.45 -7.96
CA ASN A 85 -1.19 -22.63 -7.34
C ASN A 85 -1.87 -22.97 -6.02
N PHE A 86 -2.24 -21.95 -5.23
CA PHE A 86 -3.03 -22.12 -4.02
C PHE A 86 -4.40 -22.75 -4.34
N GLN A 87 -5.12 -22.25 -5.34
CA GLN A 87 -6.41 -22.81 -5.76
C GLN A 87 -6.28 -24.27 -6.24
N ALA A 88 -5.24 -24.59 -7.02
CA ALA A 88 -4.96 -25.95 -7.45
C ALA A 88 -4.63 -26.88 -6.27
N SER A 89 -3.96 -26.39 -5.23
CA SER A 89 -3.69 -27.15 -4.00
C SER A 89 -4.97 -27.44 -3.21
N CYS A 90 -5.92 -26.50 -3.18
CA CYS A 90 -7.21 -26.67 -2.51
C CYS A 90 -8.17 -27.59 -3.29
N ALA A 91 -8.05 -27.62 -4.63
CA ALA A 91 -8.89 -28.44 -5.50
C ALA A 91 -8.49 -29.94 -5.50
N LYS A 92 -7.30 -30.30 -5.00
CA LYS A 92 -6.92 -31.71 -4.82
C LYS A 92 -7.62 -32.26 -3.57
N PRO A 93 -8.62 -33.16 -3.70
CA PRO A 93 -9.17 -33.82 -2.53
C PRO A 93 -8.05 -34.62 -1.87
N LYS A 94 -7.90 -34.42 -0.55
CA LYS A 94 -7.06 -35.21 0.34
C LYS A 94 -7.33 -36.68 0.00
N ARG A 95 -6.38 -37.37 -0.68
CA ARG A 95 -6.49 -38.83 -0.85
C ARG A 95 -6.67 -39.38 0.55
N ARG A 96 -7.85 -39.95 0.84
CA ARG A 96 -8.08 -40.75 2.05
C ARG A 96 -7.08 -41.90 1.95
N LEU A 97 -5.98 -41.78 2.68
CA LEU A 97 -5.20 -42.93 3.09
C LEU A 97 -5.97 -43.50 4.27
N ASP A 98 -6.55 -44.68 4.06
CA ASP A 98 -6.73 -45.78 5.01
C ASP A 98 -7.38 -46.95 4.26
N PRO A 99 -7.20 -48.23 4.67
CA PRO A 99 -6.14 -48.83 5.49
C PRO A 99 -5.51 -50.06 4.79
N SER A 100 -4.37 -50.55 5.30
CA SER A 100 -3.94 -51.95 5.12
C SER A 100 -3.21 -52.41 6.36
#